data_AF-A0A8H5WU26-F1
#
_entry.id   AF-A0A8H5WU26-F1
#
_cell.length_a   1.000
_cell.length_b   1.000
_cell.length_c   1.000
_cell.angle_alpha   90.00
_cell.angle_beta   90.00
_cell.angle_gamma   90.00
#
_symmetry.space_group_name_H-M   'P 1'
#
loop_
_entity.id
_entity.type
_entity.pdbx_description
1 polymer ?
#
loop_
_entity_poly.entity_id
_entity_poly.type
_entity_poly.pdbx_seq_one_letter_code
_entity_poly.pdbx_strand_id
1 'polypeptide(L)'
;MDDFNVNNTALKKIRFATNYFFDTGIYFPKFSIITFYWNLVPITHPEMRIALYVLLGITSSFALATFLGDTFWCGADPSVNWAEGDDNCQTFTSMTLMRINWGMNFTSEVLNVLYPIPLVRSLIMTSKRKKAGVALIFGLGIITIIVSIGRFITTTFASNDISICASLALKTSRQQV
;
A
#
# COMPACT_ATOMS: atom_id res chain seq x y z
N MET A 1 -23.12 11.16 24.59
CA MET A 1 -21.86 10.83 23.91
C MET A 1 -21.94 9.34 23.72
N ASP A 2 -22.43 8.93 22.56
CA ASP A 2 -22.77 7.54 22.32
C ASP A 2 -21.50 6.71 22.39
N ASP A 3 -21.50 5.73 23.29
CA ASP A 3 -20.50 4.68 23.35
C ASP A 3 -20.46 4.01 21.99
N PHE A 4 -19.55 4.49 21.15
CA PHE A 4 -19.17 3.85 19.91
C PHE A 4 -18.48 2.56 20.32
N ASN A 5 -19.30 1.55 20.62
CA ASN A 5 -18.88 0.27 21.15
C ASN A 5 -17.85 -0.29 20.18
N VAL A 6 -16.58 -0.24 20.58
CA VAL A 6 -15.41 -0.56 19.74
C VAL A 6 -15.45 -2.04 19.30
N ASN A 7 -16.31 -2.84 19.95
CA ASN A 7 -16.58 -4.24 19.65
C ASN A 7 -17.77 -4.46 18.69
N ASN A 8 -18.36 -3.40 18.14
CA ASN A 8 -19.45 -3.53 17.18
C ASN A 8 -18.97 -4.22 15.89
N THR A 9 -19.55 -5.38 15.59
CA THR A 9 -19.27 -6.18 14.39
C THR A 9 -19.45 -5.37 13.10
N ALA A 10 -20.36 -4.40 13.06
CA ALA A 10 -20.51 -3.48 11.92
C ALA A 10 -19.25 -2.60 11.72
N LEU A 11 -18.65 -2.11 12.80
CA LEU A 11 -17.42 -1.31 12.74
C LEU A 11 -16.25 -2.13 12.20
N LYS A 12 -16.09 -3.38 12.68
CA LYS A 12 -15.04 -4.29 12.24
C LYS A 12 -15.15 -4.57 10.73
N LYS A 13 -16.37 -4.81 10.23
CA LYS A 13 -16.64 -4.98 8.79
C LYS A 13 -16.28 -3.73 7.97
N ILE A 14 -16.65 -2.54 8.45
CA ILE A 14 -16.32 -1.28 7.75
C ILE A 14 -14.82 -1.06 7.70
N ARG A 15 -14.10 -1.30 8.81
CA ARG A 15 -12.63 -1.17 8.87
C ARG A 15 -11.95 -2.14 7.93
N PHE A 16 -12.38 -3.40 7.94
CA PHE A 16 -11.88 -4.43 7.03
C PHE A 16 -12.11 -4.04 5.56
N ALA A 17 -13.36 -3.71 5.20
CA ALA A 17 -13.69 -3.31 3.83
C ALA A 17 -12.89 -2.07 3.38
N THR A 18 -12.77 -1.06 4.23
CA THR A 18 -12.02 0.16 3.92
C THR A 18 -10.54 -0.12 3.69
N ASN A 19 -9.91 -0.92 4.56
CA ASN A 19 -8.51 -1.28 4.41
C ASN A 19 -8.29 -2.13 3.15
N TYR A 20 -9.17 -3.10 2.90
CA TYR A 20 -9.13 -3.93 1.70
C TYR A 20 -9.22 -3.10 0.41
N PHE A 21 -10.20 -2.20 0.32
CA PHE A 21 -10.35 -1.33 -0.85
C PHE A 21 -9.21 -0.32 -0.96
N PHE A 22 -8.67 0.16 0.15
CA PHE A 22 -7.53 1.06 0.14
C PHE A 22 -6.29 0.33 -0.39
N ASP A 23 -5.92 -0.80 0.21
CA ASP A 23 -4.68 -1.51 -0.09
C ASP A 23 -4.70 -2.15 -1.50
N THR A 24 -5.87 -2.57 -2.00
CA THR A 24 -6.01 -3.00 -3.41
C THR A 24 -6.15 -1.82 -4.37
N GLY A 25 -6.88 -0.78 -3.95
CA GLY A 25 -7.22 0.38 -4.78
C GLY A 25 -6.01 1.22 -5.20
N ILE A 26 -4.99 1.30 -4.34
CA ILE A 26 -3.75 2.05 -4.63
C ILE A 26 -2.95 1.49 -5.81
N TYR A 27 -3.23 0.26 -6.26
CA TYR A 27 -2.55 -0.32 -7.42
C TYR A 27 -3.17 0.11 -8.77
N PHE A 28 -4.43 0.54 -8.81
CA PHE A 28 -5.07 0.97 -10.08
C PHE A 28 -4.35 2.15 -10.75
N PRO A 29 -4.00 3.24 -10.03
CA PRO A 29 -3.23 4.33 -10.62
C PRO A 29 -1.87 3.88 -11.16
N LYS A 30 -1.23 2.88 -10.53
CA LYS A 30 0.06 2.35 -10.97
C LYS A 30 -0.07 1.62 -12.30
N PHE A 31 -1.09 0.79 -12.47
CA PHE A 31 -1.36 0.15 -13.77
C PHE A 31 -1.69 1.16 -14.86
N SER A 32 -2.38 2.26 -14.53
CA SER A 32 -2.64 3.37 -15.44
C SER A 32 -1.32 4.03 -15.90
N ILE A 33 -0.41 4.29 -14.98
CA ILE A 33 0.94 4.84 -15.27
C ILE A 33 1.74 3.89 -16.18
N ILE A 34 1.77 2.59 -15.87
CA ILE A 34 2.47 1.59 -16.68
C ILE A 34 1.89 1.52 -18.10
N THR A 35 0.56 1.57 -18.23
CA THR A 35 -0.12 1.62 -19.54
C THR A 35 0.20 2.90 -20.30
N PHE A 36 0.32 4.04 -19.61
CA PHE A 36 0.79 5.28 -20.21
C PHE A 36 2.23 5.14 -20.73
N TYR A 37 3.14 4.53 -19.96
CA TYR A 37 4.50 4.26 -20.41
C TYR A 37 4.57 3.33 -21.61
N TRP A 38 3.70 2.33 -21.69
CA TRP A 38 3.59 1.44 -22.84
C TRP A 38 3.28 2.18 -24.14
N ASN A 39 2.42 3.19 -24.07
CA ASN A 39 2.08 4.07 -25.19
C ASN A 39 3.18 5.10 -25.49
N LEU A 40 4.01 5.43 -24.49
CA LEU A 40 5.08 6.40 -24.62
C LEU A 40 6.34 5.81 -25.28
N VAL A 41 6.71 4.59 -24.92
CA VAL A 41 7.95 3.94 -25.40
C VAL A 41 7.77 3.41 -26.82
N PRO A 42 8.59 3.83 -27.79
CA PRO A 42 8.53 3.29 -29.15
C PRO A 42 9.03 1.83 -29.18
N ILE A 43 8.57 1.06 -30.16
CA ILE A 43 8.94 -0.37 -30.33
C ILE A 43 10.45 -0.53 -30.61
N THR A 44 11.10 0.51 -31.11
CA THR A 44 12.53 0.56 -31.45
C THR A 44 13.48 0.47 -30.26
N HIS A 45 12.99 0.59 -29.01
CA HIS A 45 13.81 0.44 -27.80
C HIS A 45 13.43 -0.83 -27.01
N PRO A 46 14.00 -2.00 -27.37
CA PRO A 46 13.64 -3.28 -26.75
C PRO A 46 13.98 -3.33 -25.25
N GLU A 47 15.09 -2.73 -24.82
CA GLU A 47 15.49 -2.68 -23.41
C GLU A 47 14.42 -2.02 -22.51
N MET A 48 13.86 -0.90 -22.96
CA MET A 48 12.82 -0.18 -22.23
C MET A 48 11.50 -0.97 -22.22
N ARG A 49 11.23 -1.76 -23.27
CA ARG A 49 10.08 -2.66 -23.32
C ARG A 49 10.24 -3.81 -22.32
N ILE A 50 11.42 -4.42 -22.23
CA ILE A 50 11.71 -5.46 -21.22
C ILE A 50 11.54 -4.89 -19.82
N ALA A 51 12.08 -3.71 -19.55
CA ALA A 51 11.91 -3.03 -18.27
C ALA A 51 10.43 -2.77 -17.94
N LEU A 52 9.59 -2.45 -18.93
CA LEU A 52 8.13 -2.32 -18.73
C LEU A 52 7.45 -3.64 -18.38
N TYR A 53 7.81 -4.74 -19.04
CA TYR A 53 7.28 -6.05 -18.71
C TYR A 53 7.66 -6.45 -17.28
N VAL A 54 8.90 -6.20 -16.88
CA VAL A 54 9.37 -6.44 -15.51
C VAL A 54 8.60 -5.58 -14.51
N LEU A 55 8.42 -4.28 -14.80
CA LEU A 55 7.67 -3.36 -13.94
C LEU A 55 6.20 -3.76 -13.79
N LEU A 56 5.57 -4.18 -14.89
CA LEU A 56 4.20 -4.71 -14.89
C LEU A 56 4.12 -6.00 -14.08
N GLY A 57 5.05 -6.93 -14.29
CA GLY A 57 5.13 -8.19 -13.55
C GLY A 57 5.24 -7.96 -12.05
N ILE A 58 6.23 -7.16 -11.62
CA ILE A 58 6.44 -6.81 -10.20
C ILE A 58 5.19 -6.16 -9.60
N THR A 59 4.62 -5.15 -10.28
CA THR A 59 3.44 -4.44 -9.77
C THR A 59 2.23 -5.36 -9.68
N SER A 60 2.07 -6.29 -10.63
CA SER A 60 0.99 -7.28 -10.63
C SER A 60 1.16 -8.31 -9.53
N SER A 61 2.38 -8.80 -9.31
CA SER A 61 2.71 -9.71 -8.22
C SER A 61 2.46 -9.05 -6.86
N PHE A 62 2.83 -7.78 -6.68
CA PHE A 62 2.56 -7.04 -5.44
C PHE A 62 1.06 -6.81 -5.23
N ALA A 63 0.33 -6.42 -6.27
CA ALA A 63 -1.13 -6.25 -6.17
C ALA A 63 -1.81 -7.57 -5.79
N LEU A 64 -1.40 -8.69 -6.39
CA LEU A 64 -1.93 -10.01 -6.06
C LEU A 64 -1.54 -10.43 -4.64
N ALA A 65 -0.29 -10.21 -4.23
CA ALA A 65 0.17 -10.54 -2.88
C ALA A 65 -0.58 -9.73 -1.82
N THR A 66 -0.82 -8.44 -2.04
CA THR A 66 -1.64 -7.61 -1.14
C THR A 66 -3.09 -8.11 -1.10
N PHE A 67 -3.71 -8.36 -2.26
CA PHE A 67 -5.09 -8.88 -2.31
C PHE A 67 -5.25 -10.21 -1.56
N LEU A 68 -4.34 -11.16 -1.79
CA LEU A 68 -4.36 -12.46 -1.12
C LEU A 68 -3.99 -12.33 0.36
N GLY A 69 -3.03 -11.47 0.69
CA GLY A 69 -2.66 -11.14 2.06
C GLY A 69 -3.85 -10.62 2.83
N ASP A 70 -4.52 -9.58 2.35
CA ASP A 70 -5.65 -8.97 3.02
C ASP A 70 -6.86 -9.91 3.16
N THR A 71 -7.01 -10.87 2.22
CA THR A 71 -8.08 -11.87 2.27
C THR A 71 -7.78 -13.00 3.25
N PHE A 72 -6.55 -13.53 3.24
CA PHE A 72 -6.20 -14.82 3.85
C PHE A 72 -5.20 -14.73 5.02
N TRP A 73 -4.87 -13.52 5.49
CA TRP A 73 -3.86 -13.34 6.56
C TRP A 73 -4.21 -14.09 7.85
N CYS A 74 -5.48 -14.05 8.25
CA CYS A 74 -5.96 -14.65 9.49
C CYS A 74 -6.52 -16.08 9.32
N GLY A 75 -6.36 -16.68 8.14
CA GLY A 75 -6.81 -18.03 7.84
C GLY A 75 -7.57 -18.14 6.51
N ALA A 76 -8.03 -19.36 6.19
CA ALA A 76 -8.77 -19.65 4.97
C ALA A 76 -10.20 -19.08 4.96
N ASP A 77 -10.77 -18.82 6.15
CA ASP A 77 -12.07 -18.18 6.29
C ASP A 77 -11.90 -16.67 6.57
N PRO A 78 -12.24 -15.78 5.61
CA PRO A 78 -12.15 -14.34 5.81
C PRO A 78 -13.11 -13.82 6.88
N SER A 79 -14.12 -14.61 7.29
CA SER A 79 -15.10 -14.22 8.30
C SER A 79 -14.52 -14.02 9.71
N VAL A 80 -13.34 -14.62 9.95
CA VAL A 80 -12.57 -14.47 11.20
C VAL A 80 -12.21 -13.00 11.47
N ASN A 81 -12.06 -12.17 10.42
CA ASN A 81 -11.75 -10.74 10.56
C ASN A 81 -12.82 -9.94 11.32
N TRP A 82 -14.06 -10.43 11.38
CA TRP A 82 -15.17 -9.81 12.10
C TRP A 82 -15.84 -10.75 13.10
N ALA A 83 -15.22 -11.89 13.43
CA ALA A 83 -15.72 -12.81 14.43
C ALA A 83 -15.59 -12.21 15.85
N GLU A 84 -16.59 -12.48 16.71
CA GLU A 84 -16.60 -12.05 18.11
C GLU A 84 -15.68 -12.97 18.96
N GLY A 85 -14.77 -12.37 19.73
CA GLY A 85 -13.76 -13.05 20.55
C GLY A 85 -12.54 -12.13 20.80
N ASP A 86 -12.05 -12.09 22.04
CA ASP A 86 -11.01 -11.14 22.50
C ASP A 86 -9.61 -11.41 21.88
N ASP A 87 -9.35 -12.61 21.36
CA ASP A 87 -8.05 -13.04 20.81
C ASP A 87 -8.08 -13.35 19.28
N ASN A 88 -9.09 -12.87 18.56
CA ASN A 88 -9.20 -13.19 17.13
C ASN A 88 -8.27 -12.32 16.28
N CYS A 89 -7.44 -12.96 15.45
CA CYS A 89 -6.58 -12.30 14.47
C CYS A 89 -7.41 -11.34 13.58
N GLN A 90 -6.96 -10.09 13.46
CA GLN A 90 -7.53 -9.10 12.55
C GLN A 90 -6.46 -8.58 11.61
N THR A 91 -6.75 -8.66 10.31
CA THR A 91 -5.88 -8.15 9.23
C THR A 91 -5.57 -6.66 9.44
N PHE A 92 -6.58 -5.87 9.82
CA PHE A 92 -6.48 -4.42 10.04
C PHE A 92 -5.51 -4.02 11.17
N THR A 93 -5.42 -4.81 12.24
CA THR A 93 -4.58 -4.50 13.40
C THR A 93 -3.18 -5.11 13.29
N SER A 94 -2.95 -5.96 12.29
CA SER A 94 -1.66 -6.63 12.10
C SER A 94 -0.62 -5.67 11.53
N MET A 95 0.23 -5.16 12.43
CA MET A 95 1.39 -4.33 12.09
C MET A 95 2.35 -5.02 11.10
N THR A 96 2.46 -6.35 11.16
CA THR A 96 3.30 -7.13 10.24
C THR A 96 2.80 -7.05 8.81
N LEU A 97 1.51 -7.30 8.58
CA LEU A 97 0.90 -7.21 7.25
C LEU A 97 0.97 -5.78 6.72
N MET A 98 0.68 -4.80 7.58
CA MET A 98 0.78 -3.39 7.22
C MET A 98 2.19 -3.01 6.74
N ARG A 99 3.25 -3.46 7.43
CA ARG A 99 4.64 -3.21 7.02
C ARG A 99 4.97 -3.83 5.67
N ILE A 100 4.48 -5.05 5.43
CA ILE A 100 4.68 -5.79 4.18
C ILE A 100 3.97 -5.10 3.02
N ASN A 101 2.67 -4.79 3.18
CA ASN A 101 1.87 -4.07 2.17
C ASN A 101 2.45 -2.68 1.89
N TRP A 102 2.86 -1.96 2.93
CA TRP A 102 3.52 -0.67 2.78
C TRP A 102 4.83 -0.80 1.99
N GLY A 103 5.68 -1.78 2.32
CA GLY A 103 6.94 -2.01 1.63
C GLY A 103 6.75 -2.29 0.14
N MET A 104 5.84 -3.20 -0.20
CA MET A 104 5.49 -3.51 -1.60
C MET A 104 4.96 -2.27 -2.34
N ASN A 105 4.05 -1.53 -1.70
CA ASN A 105 3.54 -0.28 -2.26
C ASN A 105 4.68 0.71 -2.54
N PHE A 106 5.48 1.03 -1.52
CA PHE A 106 6.58 1.98 -1.61
C PHE A 106 7.61 1.59 -2.69
N THR A 107 8.00 0.32 -2.73
CA THR A 107 8.93 -0.18 -3.76
C THR A 107 8.37 0.03 -5.16
N SER A 108 7.09 -0.30 -5.39
CA SER A 108 6.47 -0.08 -6.70
C SER A 108 6.37 1.40 -7.10
N GLU A 109 6.17 2.31 -6.14
CA GLU A 109 6.15 3.75 -6.40
C GLU A 109 7.53 4.25 -6.84
N VAL A 110 8.58 3.85 -6.11
CA VAL A 110 9.96 4.19 -6.45
C VAL A 110 10.32 3.70 -7.85
N LEU A 111 10.00 2.45 -8.18
CA LEU A 111 10.27 1.89 -9.51
C LEU A 111 9.54 2.66 -10.62
N ASN A 112 8.27 3.02 -10.41
CA ASN A 112 7.50 3.82 -11.37
C ASN A 112 8.10 5.22 -11.57
N VAL A 113 8.59 5.87 -10.51
CA VAL A 113 9.23 7.20 -10.58
C VAL A 113 10.60 7.14 -11.27
N LEU A 114 11.36 6.07 -11.06
CA LEU A 114 12.69 5.90 -11.67
C LEU A 114 12.62 5.52 -13.16
N TYR A 115 11.61 4.74 -13.56
CA TYR A 115 11.42 4.26 -14.92
C TYR A 115 11.51 5.34 -16.02
N PRO A 116 10.85 6.51 -15.92
CA PRO A 116 10.91 7.53 -16.96
C PRO A 116 12.25 8.29 -17.02
N ILE A 117 13.14 8.20 -16.03
CA ILE A 117 14.38 9.00 -15.98
C ILE A 117 15.32 8.68 -17.16
N PRO A 118 15.66 7.41 -17.45
CA PRO A 118 16.45 7.07 -18.63
C PRO A 118 15.78 7.51 -19.94
N LEU A 119 14.44 7.36 -20.01
CA LEU A 119 13.66 7.71 -21.20
C LEU A 119 13.70 9.21 -21.51
N VAL A 120 13.61 10.07 -20.49
CA VAL A 120 13.68 11.53 -20.65
C VAL A 120 15.08 11.97 -21.06
N ARG A 121 16.13 11.24 -20.64
CA ARG A 121 17.51 11.53 -21.05
C ARG A 121 17.81 11.09 -22.48
N SER A 122 17.17 10.02 -22.97
CA SER A 122 17.46 9.46 -24.29
C SER A 122 16.55 9.97 -25.41
N LEU A 123 15.30 10.34 -25.12
CA LEU A 123 14.34 10.81 -26.13
C LEU A 123 14.23 12.34 -26.12
N ILE A 124 14.66 12.98 -27.21
CA ILE A 124 14.24 14.33 -27.56
C ILE A 124 12.73 14.27 -27.86
N MET A 125 11.90 14.38 -26.83
CA MET A 125 10.45 14.33 -26.97
C MET A 125 9.95 15.59 -27.67
N THR A 126 9.60 15.48 -28.96
CA THR A 126 9.09 16.59 -29.77
C THR A 126 7.69 17.06 -29.32
N SER A 127 6.89 16.20 -28.68
CA SER A 127 5.52 16.53 -28.26
C SER A 127 5.47 17.08 -26.84
N LYS A 128 5.06 18.35 -26.70
CA LYS A 128 4.85 19.02 -25.40
C LYS A 128 3.88 18.26 -24.48
N ARG A 129 2.86 17.58 -25.04
CA ARG A 129 1.88 16.79 -24.26
C ARG A 129 2.51 15.59 -23.55
N LYS A 130 3.41 14.87 -24.23
CA LYS A 130 4.12 13.71 -23.65
C LYS A 130 5.06 14.17 -22.52
N LYS A 131 5.78 15.27 -22.74
CA LYS A 131 6.64 15.88 -21.72
C LYS A 131 5.85 16.32 -20.48
N ALA A 132 4.69 16.95 -20.67
CA ALA A 132 3.82 17.34 -19.56
C ALA A 132 3.29 16.12 -18.79
N GLY A 133 2.84 15.08 -19.50
CA GLY A 133 2.38 13.83 -18.86
C GLY A 133 3.46 13.16 -18.03
N VAL A 134 4.69 13.08 -18.55
CA VAL A 134 5.83 12.51 -17.80
C VAL A 134 6.18 13.37 -16.57
N ALA A 135 6.20 14.70 -16.71
CA ALA A 135 6.45 15.60 -15.59
C ALA A 135 5.38 15.49 -14.49
N LEU A 136 4.10 15.39 -14.88
CA LEU A 136 2.98 15.20 -13.96
C LEU A 136 3.09 13.86 -13.22
N ILE A 137 3.36 12.76 -13.93
CA ILE A 137 3.51 11.44 -13.30
C ILE A 137 4.70 11.42 -12.34
N PHE A 138 5.83 12.02 -12.73
CA PHE A 138 7.00 12.13 -11.88
C PHE A 138 6.71 12.94 -10.60
N GLY A 139 6.08 14.11 -10.75
CA GLY A 139 5.67 14.95 -9.62
C GLY A 139 4.67 14.25 -8.70
N LEU A 140 3.64 13.62 -9.29
CA LEU A 140 2.65 12.86 -8.53
C LEU A 140 3.31 11.72 -7.75
N GLY A 141 4.21 10.96 -8.37
CA GLY A 141 4.92 9.87 -7.71
C GLY A 141 5.81 10.33 -6.55
N ILE A 142 6.47 11.50 -6.66
CA ILE A 142 7.21 12.08 -5.52
C ILE A 142 6.26 12.43 -4.38
N ILE A 143 5.12 13.05 -4.68
CA ILE A 143 4.13 13.41 -3.66
C ILE A 143 3.60 12.15 -2.96
N THR A 144 3.28 11.10 -3.71
CA THR A 144 2.76 9.87 -3.12
C THR A 144 3.81 9.16 -2.26
N ILE A 145 5.09 9.17 -2.65
CA ILE A 145 6.20 8.68 -1.81
C ILE A 145 6.28 9.45 -0.47
N ILE A 146 6.18 10.78 -0.49
CA ILE A 146 6.20 11.60 0.74
C ILE A 146 5.01 11.25 1.64
N VAL A 147 3.80 11.18 1.08
CA VAL A 147 2.59 10.81 1.81
C VAL A 147 2.69 9.39 2.38
N SER A 148 3.25 8.46 1.61
CA SER A 148 3.46 7.06 2.00
C SER A 148 4.41 6.94 3.19
N ILE A 149 5.50 7.70 3.21
CA ILE A 149 6.41 7.79 4.36
C ILE A 149 5.70 8.39 5.57
N GLY A 150 4.97 9.50 5.38
CA GLY A 150 4.21 10.15 6.45
C GLY A 150 3.20 9.19 7.10
N ARG A 151 2.42 8.46 6.28
CA ARG A 151 1.48 7.43 6.75
C ARG A 151 2.19 6.37 7.59
N PHE A 152 3.31 5.83 7.11
CA PHE A 152 4.07 4.81 7.84
C PHE A 152 4.56 5.29 9.19
N ILE A 153 5.12 6.50 9.22
CA ILE A 153 5.60 7.15 10.44
C ILE A 153 4.44 7.31 11.43
N THR A 154 3.33 7.91 11.00
CA THR A 154 2.17 8.12 11.88
C THR A 154 1.61 6.81 12.43
N THR A 155 1.48 5.76 11.60
CA THR A 155 0.90 4.50 12.07
C THR A 155 1.84 3.71 13.00
N THR A 156 3.15 3.77 12.76
CA THR A 156 4.14 3.13 13.65
C THR A 156 4.23 3.84 15.00
N PHE A 157 4.23 5.17 15.03
CA PHE A 157 4.17 5.92 16.29
C PHE A 157 2.91 5.60 17.09
N ALA A 158 1.73 5.66 16.46
CA ALA A 158 0.48 5.35 17.13
C ALA A 158 0.46 3.93 17.73
N SER A 159 1.06 2.97 17.05
CA SER A 159 1.11 1.58 17.52
C SER A 159 2.10 1.37 18.66
N ASN A 160 3.23 2.09 18.64
CA ASN A 160 4.18 2.08 19.74
C ASN A 160 3.54 2.65 21.01
N ASP A 161 2.80 3.75 20.91
CA ASP A 161 2.10 4.35 22.06
C ASP A 161 1.11 3.37 22.70
N ILE A 162 0.32 2.67 21.87
CA ILE A 162 -0.62 1.64 22.34
C ILE A 162 0.12 0.50 23.05
N SER A 163 1.24 0.03 22.50
CA SER A 163 2.02 -1.07 23.08
C SER A 163 2.63 -0.72 24.45
N ILE A 164 3.11 0.52 24.61
CA ILE A 164 3.65 1.01 25.88
C ILE A 164 2.54 1.08 26.92
N CYS A 165 1.39 1.68 26.58
CA CYS A 165 0.23 1.73 27.48
C CYS A 165 -0.25 0.35 27.91
N ALA A 166 -0.35 -0.61 26.98
CA ALA A 166 -0.72 -1.98 27.29
C ALA A 166 0.30 -2.66 28.24
N SER A 167 1.59 -2.45 28.02
CA SER A 167 2.65 -3.00 28.89
C SER A 167 2.60 -2.42 30.31
N LEU A 168 2.29 -1.14 30.45
CA LEU A 168 2.12 -0.46 31.74
C LEU A 168 0.87 -0.98 32.47
N ALA A 169 -0.26 -1.11 31.76
CA ALA A 169 -1.49 -1.65 32.33
C ALA A 169 -1.32 -3.08 32.85
N LEU A 170 -0.62 -3.95 32.10
CA LEU A 170 -0.28 -5.31 32.52
C LEU A 170 0.69 -5.35 33.71
N LYS A 171 1.59 -4.37 33.82
CA LYS A 171 2.50 -4.26 34.97
C LYS A 171 1.76 -3.81 36.23
N THR A 172 0.85 -2.85 36.11
CA THR A 172 0.00 -2.37 37.21
C THR A 172 -0.94 -3.47 37.73
N SER A 173 -1.56 -4.25 36.84
CA SER A 173 -2.44 -5.36 37.22
C SER A 173 -1.68 -6.53 37.87
N ARG A 174 -0.43 -6.80 37.47
CA ARG A 174 0.45 -7.75 38.16
C ARG A 174 0.94 -7.29 39.54
N GLN A 175 0.90 -6.00 39.85
CA GLN A 175 1.27 -5.46 41.16
C GLN A 175 0.11 -5.44 42.17
N GLN A 176 -1.12 -5.73 41.72
CA GLN A 176 -2.31 -5.80 42.58
C GLN A 176 -2.73 -7.25 42.94
N VAL A 177 -1.92 -8.24 42.57
CA VAL A 177 -2.05 -9.66 42.98
C VAL A 177 -0.84 -10.01 43.85
#